data_AF-A0A9P1BIL7-F1
#
_entry.id   AF-A0A9P1BIL7-F1
#
_cell.length_a   1.000
_cell.length_b   1.000
_cell.length_c   1.000
_cell.angle_alpha   90.00
_cell.angle_beta   90.00
_cell.angle_gamma   90.00
#
_symmetry.space_group_name_H-M   'P 1'
#
loop_
_entity.id
_entity.type
_entity.pdbx_description
1 polymer ?
#
loop_
_entity_poly.entity_id
_entity_poly.type
_entity_poly.pdbx_seq_one_letter_code
_entity_poly.pdbx_strand_id
1 'polypeptide(L)'
;MAAGPHLAPQAIGGPGPGSYLLVKYDLPDTTWHSRLLLAHLNAGEWIVLTPDGDIYSEEYSPSNGDIASWRPYDPQVGAPFGVAVGDIYDFHPRPDQATVARLLTEGQAHAHLERMRLGLPAPGGQPGHQMAPAAPAAGGCGGAGPQVAALAGGGADVNAAPNPAGPAAALAALAGVSNAAGVAAQARDAPMDQGDDARTLSISRDGEGARFKEFRSAVQECKSVDFQDWPVSGPRTVKHVITQMINNGGSALGHHQQWRVACKMQPTDGPAQEHESWSRVLDAMLCYDQLDVTNLAAAELVVRSIQRLEEKHKHKMVSTDDAGESALFMGAAAGARAGLVISPKLTEWIGAEMQKEALVAKERRKAREERALSRKNDKKEESGK
;
A
#
# COMPACT_ATOMS: atom_id res chain seq x y z
N MET A 1 -30.31 -14.78 19.60
CA MET A 1 -28.85 -14.62 19.55
C MET A 1 -28.54 -14.21 18.12
N ALA A 2 -28.37 -12.90 17.88
CA ALA A 2 -28.29 -12.34 16.53
C ALA A 2 -27.00 -12.82 15.84
N ALA A 3 -27.15 -13.39 14.63
CA ALA A 3 -26.03 -13.74 13.76
C ALA A 3 -25.18 -12.49 13.49
N GLY A 4 -23.88 -12.59 13.75
CA GLY A 4 -22.92 -11.51 13.47
C GLY A 4 -22.86 -11.19 11.97
N PRO A 5 -22.33 -10.02 11.59
CA PRO A 5 -22.32 -9.58 10.19
C PRO A 5 -21.54 -10.59 9.33
N HIS A 6 -22.18 -11.08 8.27
CA HIS A 6 -21.56 -11.89 7.22
C HIS A 6 -20.41 -11.09 6.60
N LEU A 7 -19.16 -11.49 6.90
CA LEU A 7 -17.97 -10.90 6.30
C LEU A 7 -17.78 -11.54 4.93
N ALA A 8 -17.92 -10.73 3.88
CA ALA A 8 -17.68 -11.16 2.51
C ALA A 8 -16.24 -11.69 2.32
N PRO A 9 -16.03 -12.71 1.46
CA PRO A 9 -14.72 -13.16 1.02
C PRO A 9 -13.84 -11.99 0.56
N GLN A 10 -12.65 -11.85 1.16
CA GLN A 10 -11.66 -10.90 0.70
C GLN A 10 -11.02 -11.41 -0.60
N ALA A 11 -10.78 -10.52 -1.56
CA ALA A 11 -9.93 -10.80 -2.70
C ALA A 11 -8.60 -11.38 -2.21
N ILE A 12 -8.06 -12.36 -2.93
CA ILE A 12 -6.82 -13.04 -2.54
C ILE A 12 -5.65 -12.08 -2.74
N GLY A 13 -5.39 -11.29 -1.71
CA GLY A 13 -4.11 -10.63 -1.43
C GLY A 13 -3.44 -11.17 -0.17
N GLY A 14 -4.02 -12.20 0.48
CA GLY A 14 -3.56 -12.73 1.77
C GLY A 14 -2.86 -14.10 1.67
N PRO A 15 -3.56 -15.19 1.29
CA PRO A 15 -2.95 -16.53 1.20
C PRO A 15 -2.67 -16.96 -0.25
N GLY A 16 -1.41 -17.32 -0.55
CA GLY A 16 -1.00 -17.93 -1.82
C GLY A 16 -0.83 -19.45 -1.71
N PRO A 17 -0.43 -20.13 -2.80
CA PRO A 17 -0.05 -21.54 -2.76
C PRO A 17 0.93 -21.83 -1.60
N GLY A 18 0.62 -22.83 -0.79
CA GLY A 18 1.37 -23.23 0.40
C GLY A 18 0.83 -22.67 1.71
N SER A 19 -0.21 -21.82 1.66
CA SER A 19 -0.84 -21.25 2.84
C SER A 19 -1.96 -22.15 3.38
N TYR A 20 -2.21 -22.09 4.69
CA TYR A 20 -3.36 -22.74 5.30
C TYR A 20 -4.54 -21.78 5.42
N LEU A 21 -5.74 -22.34 5.26
CA LEU A 21 -7.02 -21.68 5.41
C LEU A 21 -7.86 -22.48 6.40
N LEU A 22 -8.64 -21.79 7.24
CA LEU A 22 -9.73 -22.40 8.00
C LEU A 22 -11.04 -22.11 7.31
N VAL A 23 -11.81 -23.15 7.04
CA VAL A 23 -13.11 -23.08 6.37
C VAL A 23 -14.19 -23.50 7.36
N LYS A 24 -15.22 -22.67 7.47
CA LYS A 24 -16.45 -22.95 8.19
C LYS A 24 -17.55 -23.24 7.18
N TYR A 25 -17.95 -24.50 7.08
CA TYR A 25 -19.10 -24.88 6.26
C TYR A 25 -20.40 -24.40 6.91
N ASP A 26 -21.43 -24.19 6.08
CA ASP A 26 -22.79 -23.86 6.53
C ASP A 26 -23.51 -25.12 7.07
N LEU A 27 -22.93 -25.69 8.12
CA LEU A 27 -23.44 -26.83 8.85
C LEU A 27 -23.72 -26.42 10.30
N PRO A 28 -24.71 -27.05 10.97
CA PRO A 28 -25.07 -26.76 12.36
C PRO A 28 -24.08 -27.38 13.36
N ASP A 29 -22.77 -27.21 13.14
CA ASP A 29 -21.70 -27.64 14.02
C ASP A 29 -20.77 -26.47 14.39
N THR A 30 -19.74 -26.70 15.20
CA THR A 30 -18.73 -25.67 15.56
C THR A 30 -17.43 -25.84 14.80
N THR A 31 -17.24 -26.96 14.10
CA THR A 31 -15.98 -27.35 13.46
C THR A 31 -15.50 -26.36 12.40
N TRP A 32 -14.20 -26.09 12.39
CA TRP A 32 -13.48 -25.36 11.35
C TRP A 32 -12.48 -26.30 10.69
N HIS A 33 -12.57 -26.46 9.38
CA HIS A 33 -11.72 -27.38 8.64
C HIS A 33 -10.48 -26.67 8.08
N SER A 34 -9.31 -27.23 8.35
CA SER A 34 -8.06 -26.78 7.76
C SER A 34 -7.99 -27.19 6.28
N ARG A 35 -7.49 -26.31 5.42
CA ARG A 35 -7.23 -26.54 4.00
C ARG A 35 -5.85 -26.00 3.67
N LEU A 36 -5.03 -26.80 3.02
CA LEU A 36 -3.77 -26.32 2.45
C LEU A 36 -4.00 -25.96 0.98
N LEU A 37 -3.78 -24.70 0.62
CA LEU A 37 -3.94 -24.22 -0.74
C LEU A 37 -2.78 -24.69 -1.62
N LEU A 38 -3.06 -25.44 -2.68
CA LEU A 38 -2.01 -25.99 -3.54
C LEU A 38 -1.84 -25.21 -4.84
N ALA A 39 -2.93 -24.85 -5.51
CA ALA A 39 -2.89 -24.07 -6.74
C ALA A 39 -4.19 -23.30 -6.97
N HIS A 40 -4.08 -22.09 -7.51
CA HIS A 40 -5.24 -21.33 -7.97
C HIS A 40 -5.67 -21.81 -9.36
N LEU A 41 -6.97 -21.96 -9.62
CA LEU A 41 -7.49 -22.21 -10.97
C LEU A 41 -7.92 -20.91 -11.64
N ASN A 42 -9.01 -20.32 -11.14
CA ASN A 42 -9.68 -19.15 -11.67
C ASN A 42 -10.58 -18.54 -10.60
N ALA A 43 -10.73 -17.21 -10.57
CA ALA A 43 -11.60 -16.48 -9.63
C ALA A 43 -11.44 -16.96 -8.17
N GLY A 44 -12.49 -17.56 -7.58
CA GLY A 44 -12.49 -18.08 -6.22
C GLY A 44 -12.12 -19.57 -6.09
N GLU A 45 -11.79 -20.26 -7.19
CA GLU A 45 -11.61 -21.72 -7.22
C GLU A 45 -10.15 -22.14 -7.04
N TRP A 46 -9.92 -23.09 -6.14
CA TRP A 46 -8.59 -23.56 -5.72
C TRP A 46 -8.50 -25.07 -5.68
N ILE A 47 -7.34 -25.61 -6.07
CA ILE A 47 -6.95 -26.95 -5.68
C ILE A 47 -6.46 -26.90 -4.24
N VAL A 48 -7.08 -27.71 -3.40
CA VAL A 48 -6.77 -27.79 -1.96
C VAL A 48 -6.48 -29.20 -1.53
N LEU A 49 -5.75 -29.32 -0.42
CA LEU A 49 -5.53 -30.57 0.29
C LEU A 49 -6.31 -30.55 1.61
N THR A 50 -6.96 -31.66 1.95
CA THR A 50 -7.64 -31.88 3.24
C THR A 50 -6.73 -32.59 4.26
N PRO A 51 -7.05 -32.50 5.57
CA PRO A 51 -6.39 -33.30 6.60
C PRO A 51 -6.42 -34.81 6.35
N ASP A 52 -7.42 -35.29 5.61
CA ASP A 52 -7.63 -36.69 5.25
C ASP A 52 -6.75 -37.15 4.06
N GLY A 53 -6.09 -36.19 3.39
CA GLY A 53 -5.20 -36.46 2.25
C GLY A 53 -5.86 -36.31 0.88
N ASP A 54 -7.11 -35.84 0.81
CA ASP A 54 -7.81 -35.66 -0.45
C ASP A 54 -7.37 -34.37 -1.15
N ILE A 55 -7.18 -34.45 -2.46
CA ILE A 55 -6.87 -33.31 -3.32
C ILE A 55 -8.02 -33.09 -4.31
N TYR A 56 -8.69 -31.94 -4.22
CA TYR A 56 -9.80 -31.60 -5.11
C TYR A 56 -9.95 -30.09 -5.30
N SER A 57 -10.84 -29.70 -6.22
CA SER A 57 -11.18 -28.30 -6.49
C SER A 57 -12.29 -27.81 -5.56
N GLU A 58 -12.05 -26.72 -4.83
CA GLU A 58 -13.00 -26.10 -3.91
C GLU A 58 -13.17 -24.60 -4.21
N GLU A 59 -14.40 -24.10 -4.16
CA GLU A 59 -14.72 -22.72 -4.48
C GLU A 59 -14.86 -21.85 -3.20
N TYR A 60 -14.04 -20.81 -3.09
CA TYR A 60 -14.06 -19.85 -1.98
C TYR A 60 -14.61 -18.48 -2.38
N SER A 61 -15.64 -18.47 -3.24
CA SER A 61 -16.32 -17.26 -3.68
C SER A 61 -17.50 -16.91 -2.76
N PRO A 62 -17.99 -15.65 -2.75
CA PRO A 62 -19.16 -15.26 -1.96
C PRO A 62 -20.46 -15.93 -2.44
N SER A 63 -20.46 -16.48 -3.65
CA SER A 63 -21.60 -17.20 -4.23
C SER A 63 -21.68 -18.66 -3.80
N ASN A 64 -20.63 -19.20 -3.15
CA ASN A 64 -20.69 -20.55 -2.62
C ASN A 64 -21.56 -20.58 -1.35
N GLY A 65 -22.75 -21.17 -1.47
CA GLY A 65 -23.71 -21.32 -0.36
C GLY A 65 -23.29 -22.35 0.68
N ASP A 66 -22.34 -23.23 0.38
CA ASP A 66 -21.92 -24.30 1.29
C ASP A 66 -20.92 -23.80 2.36
N ILE A 67 -20.36 -22.59 2.18
CA ILE A 67 -19.34 -22.01 3.06
C ILE A 67 -19.92 -20.81 3.80
N ALA A 68 -20.12 -20.95 5.11
CA ALA A 68 -20.54 -19.86 5.97
C ALA A 68 -19.41 -18.82 6.19
N SER A 69 -18.15 -19.26 6.28
CA SER A 69 -17.01 -18.35 6.43
C SER A 69 -15.66 -19.01 6.18
N TRP A 70 -14.62 -18.23 5.98
CA TRP A 70 -13.23 -18.71 6.02
C TRP A 70 -12.27 -17.69 6.64
N ARG A 71 -11.12 -18.14 7.12
CA ARG A 71 -10.07 -17.31 7.74
C ARG A 71 -8.68 -17.77 7.30
N PRO A 72 -7.74 -16.86 7.00
CA PRO A 72 -6.32 -17.21 6.92
C PRO A 72 -5.87 -17.85 8.24
N TYR A 73 -5.03 -18.87 8.14
CA TYR A 73 -4.56 -19.61 9.30
C TYR A 73 -3.07 -19.85 9.19
N ASP A 74 -2.33 -19.45 10.21
CA ASP A 74 -0.94 -19.83 10.39
C ASP A 74 -0.86 -20.82 11.57
N PRO A 75 -0.61 -22.10 11.28
CA PRO A 75 -0.56 -23.12 12.32
C PRO A 75 0.58 -22.94 13.33
N GLN A 76 1.55 -22.05 13.07
CA GLN A 76 2.64 -21.68 14.00
C GLN A 76 2.25 -20.54 14.95
N VAL A 77 1.32 -19.68 14.53
CA VAL A 77 0.86 -18.52 15.31
C VAL A 77 -0.27 -18.91 16.27
N GLY A 78 -1.18 -19.79 15.82
CA GLY A 78 -2.31 -20.28 16.61
C GLY A 78 -3.67 -19.94 15.99
N ALA A 79 -4.75 -20.29 16.71
CA ALA A 79 -6.11 -20.09 16.22
C ALA A 79 -6.45 -18.60 16.03
N PRO A 80 -7.08 -18.20 14.90
CA PRO A 80 -7.55 -16.84 14.69
C PRO A 80 -8.60 -16.41 15.71
N PHE A 81 -8.76 -15.10 15.89
CA PHE A 81 -9.78 -14.54 16.79
C PHE A 81 -11.19 -15.07 16.44
N GLY A 82 -11.90 -15.56 17.46
CA GLY A 82 -13.24 -16.11 17.32
C GLY A 82 -13.30 -17.59 16.92
N VAL A 83 -12.16 -18.26 16.75
CA VAL A 83 -12.07 -19.71 16.51
C VAL A 83 -11.46 -20.39 17.74
N ALA A 84 -12.18 -21.32 18.35
CA ALA A 84 -11.63 -22.10 19.46
C ALA A 84 -10.70 -23.20 18.93
N VAL A 85 -9.54 -23.37 19.55
CA VAL A 85 -8.52 -24.36 19.11
C VAL A 85 -9.09 -25.78 19.05
N GLY A 86 -9.98 -26.14 19.98
CA GLY A 86 -10.61 -27.46 20.03
C GLY A 86 -11.64 -27.73 18.92
N ASP A 87 -12.12 -26.68 18.25
CA ASP A 87 -13.05 -26.78 17.13
C ASP A 87 -12.32 -26.90 15.77
N ILE A 88 -10.98 -26.89 15.76
CA ILE A 88 -10.21 -26.95 14.51
C ILE A 88 -9.95 -28.41 14.12
N TYR A 89 -10.52 -28.83 13.00
CA TYR A 89 -10.14 -30.05 12.31
C TYR A 89 -8.88 -29.81 11.47
N ASP A 90 -7.72 -30.11 12.04
CA ASP A 90 -6.40 -29.84 11.45
C ASP A 90 -5.67 -31.12 11.02
N PHE A 91 -4.60 -30.94 10.24
CA PHE A 91 -3.73 -32.02 9.78
C PHE A 91 -3.00 -32.69 10.94
N HIS A 92 -2.95 -34.03 10.94
CA HIS A 92 -2.22 -34.79 11.96
C HIS A 92 -1.53 -36.05 11.38
N PRO A 93 -0.20 -36.05 11.16
CA PRO A 93 0.73 -34.93 11.31
C PRO A 93 0.57 -33.88 10.19
N ARG A 94 0.98 -32.64 10.47
CA ARG A 94 1.08 -31.60 9.41
C ARG A 94 2.17 -31.97 8.40
N PRO A 95 1.95 -31.75 7.08
CA PRO A 95 2.97 -31.94 6.07
C PRO A 95 4.21 -31.08 6.36
N ASP A 96 5.39 -31.67 6.26
CA ASP A 96 6.66 -30.93 6.36
C ASP A 96 6.90 -30.11 5.08
N GLN A 97 7.89 -29.20 5.14
CA GLN A 97 8.16 -28.28 4.03
C GLN A 97 8.51 -29.00 2.72
N ALA A 98 9.22 -30.13 2.79
CA ALA A 98 9.57 -30.94 1.63
C ALA A 98 8.33 -31.62 1.01
N THR A 99 7.39 -32.06 1.84
CA THR A 99 6.11 -32.64 1.40
C THR A 99 5.19 -31.57 0.84
N VAL A 100 5.10 -30.39 1.46
CA VAL A 100 4.37 -29.24 0.90
C VAL A 100 4.89 -28.87 -0.49
N ALA A 101 6.22 -28.82 -0.70
CA ALA A 101 6.78 -28.51 -2.02
C ALA A 101 6.39 -29.54 -3.11
N ARG A 102 6.32 -30.83 -2.75
CA ARG A 102 5.84 -31.89 -3.65
C ARG A 102 4.35 -31.75 -3.94
N LEU A 103 3.54 -31.51 -2.91
CA LEU A 103 2.09 -31.30 -3.02
C LEU A 103 1.75 -30.05 -3.84
N LEU A 104 2.56 -28.99 -3.78
CA LEU A 104 2.38 -27.81 -4.64
C LEU A 104 2.59 -28.16 -6.11
N THR A 105 3.58 -29.01 -6.41
CA THR A 105 3.82 -29.49 -7.78
C THR A 105 2.65 -30.35 -8.28
N GLU A 106 2.12 -31.23 -7.42
CA GLU A 106 0.94 -32.04 -7.71
C GLU A 106 -0.31 -31.18 -7.92
N GLY A 107 -0.56 -30.21 -7.03
CA GLY A 107 -1.69 -29.29 -7.16
C GLY A 107 -1.65 -28.46 -8.44
N GLN A 108 -0.46 -28.08 -8.93
CA GLN A 108 -0.32 -27.43 -10.23
C GLN A 108 -0.72 -28.35 -11.39
N ALA A 109 -0.37 -29.64 -11.33
CA ALA A 109 -0.79 -30.63 -12.33
C ALA A 109 -2.32 -30.83 -12.31
N HIS A 110 -2.93 -30.93 -11.12
CA HIS A 110 -4.39 -30.98 -10.96
C HIS A 110 -5.07 -29.72 -11.52
N ALA A 111 -4.56 -28.53 -11.21
CA ALA A 111 -5.09 -27.28 -11.73
C ALA A 111 -4.96 -27.19 -13.26
N HIS A 112 -3.90 -27.74 -13.84
CA HIS A 112 -3.73 -27.79 -15.29
C HIS A 112 -4.77 -28.71 -15.96
N LEU A 113 -5.00 -29.90 -15.39
CA LEU A 113 -6.03 -30.83 -15.87
C LEU A 113 -7.44 -30.22 -15.77
N GLU A 114 -7.76 -29.59 -14.65
CA GLU A 114 -9.06 -28.93 -14.45
C GLU A 114 -9.26 -27.74 -15.38
N ARG A 115 -8.22 -26.92 -15.61
CA ARG A 115 -8.29 -25.85 -16.62
C ARG A 115 -8.56 -26.39 -18.02
N MET A 116 -7.92 -27.49 -18.42
CA MET A 116 -8.21 -28.15 -19.69
C MET A 116 -9.65 -28.66 -19.75
N ARG A 117 -10.16 -29.25 -18.66
CA ARG A 117 -11.56 -29.71 -18.56
C ARG A 117 -12.56 -28.56 -18.72
N LEU A 118 -12.27 -27.41 -18.12
CA LEU A 118 -13.12 -26.22 -18.12
C LEU A 118 -12.89 -25.30 -19.35
N GLY A 119 -11.96 -25.65 -20.25
CA GLY A 119 -11.62 -24.82 -21.41
C GLY A 119 -10.97 -23.48 -21.06
N LEU A 120 -10.36 -23.38 -19.87
CA LEU A 120 -9.68 -22.18 -19.38
C LEU A 120 -8.25 -22.09 -19.97
N PRO A 121 -7.76 -20.88 -20.27
CA PRO A 121 -6.41 -20.69 -20.79
C PRO A 121 -5.36 -21.16 -19.78
N ALA A 122 -4.22 -21.64 -20.29
CA ALA A 122 -3.06 -21.94 -19.46
C ALA A 122 -2.63 -20.69 -18.68
N PRO A 123 -2.17 -20.83 -17.42
CA PRO A 123 -1.74 -19.68 -16.63
C PRO A 123 -0.62 -18.93 -17.38
N GLY A 124 -0.88 -17.66 -17.71
CA GLY A 124 0.05 -16.78 -18.45
C GLY A 124 -0.12 -16.71 -19.97
N GLY A 125 -1.12 -17.36 -20.59
CA GLY A 125 -1.36 -17.31 -22.04
C GLY A 125 -2.40 -16.26 -22.45
N GLN A 126 -2.03 -15.28 -23.27
CA GLN A 126 -3.00 -14.44 -23.98
C GLN A 126 -3.80 -15.27 -25.01
N PRO A 127 -5.07 -14.92 -25.30
CA PRO A 127 -5.89 -15.70 -26.20
C PRO A 127 -5.48 -15.51 -27.68
N GLY A 128 -5.17 -16.62 -28.34
CA GLY A 128 -5.41 -16.81 -29.78
C GLY A 128 -4.40 -16.20 -30.74
N HIS A 129 -3.30 -16.92 -31.01
CA HIS A 129 -2.76 -17.05 -32.37
C HIS A 129 -2.59 -18.54 -32.66
N GLN A 130 -3.28 -19.03 -33.70
CA GLN A 130 -3.15 -20.40 -34.20
C GLN A 130 -1.68 -20.69 -34.52
N MET A 131 -1.10 -21.69 -33.85
CA MET A 131 0.18 -22.26 -34.27
C MET A 131 -0.02 -22.99 -35.61
N ALA A 132 0.50 -22.41 -36.68
CA ALA A 132 0.74 -23.12 -37.91
C ALA A 132 1.82 -24.21 -37.68
N PRO A 133 1.72 -25.39 -38.31
CA PRO A 133 2.71 -26.45 -38.12
C PRO A 133 4.05 -26.05 -38.75
N ALA A 134 5.10 -26.12 -37.94
CA ALA A 134 6.48 -25.90 -38.36
C ALA A 134 6.94 -26.99 -39.34
N ALA A 135 7.47 -26.59 -40.48
CA ALA A 135 8.11 -27.47 -41.45
C ALA A 135 9.46 -28.01 -40.92
N PRO A 136 9.81 -29.27 -41.17
CA PRO A 136 11.09 -29.83 -40.74
C PRO A 136 12.23 -29.39 -41.65
N ALA A 137 13.28 -28.83 -41.06
CA ALA A 137 14.57 -28.62 -41.73
C ALA A 137 15.31 -29.97 -41.82
N ALA A 138 15.36 -30.54 -43.02
CA ALA A 138 16.20 -31.69 -43.32
C ALA A 138 17.60 -31.22 -43.76
N GLY A 139 18.60 -31.44 -42.89
CA GLY A 139 20.01 -31.29 -43.20
C GLY A 139 20.48 -32.41 -44.13
N GLY A 140 21.09 -32.01 -45.25
CA GLY A 140 21.74 -32.90 -46.21
C GLY A 140 23.15 -33.29 -45.75
N CYS A 141 23.44 -34.58 -45.86
CA CYS A 141 24.75 -35.19 -45.68
C CYS A 141 25.65 -35.05 -46.92
N GLY A 142 26.96 -34.91 -46.71
CA GLY A 142 27.97 -35.43 -47.64
C GLY A 142 29.11 -34.48 -48.01
N GLY A 143 30.35 -34.91 -47.76
CA GLY A 143 31.48 -34.57 -48.65
C GLY A 143 32.75 -33.99 -48.03
N ALA A 144 33.56 -34.86 -47.42
CA ALA A 144 35.03 -34.96 -47.48
C ALA A 144 35.93 -33.74 -47.76
N GLY A 145 36.97 -33.57 -46.91
CA GLY A 145 38.24 -32.93 -47.27
C GLY A 145 39.02 -32.40 -46.05
N PRO A 146 40.22 -32.92 -45.72
CA PRO A 146 40.89 -32.63 -44.45
C PRO A 146 41.91 -31.50 -44.57
N GLN A 147 42.02 -30.63 -43.56
CA GLN A 147 43.27 -29.90 -43.29
C GLN A 147 43.53 -29.79 -41.79
N VAL A 148 44.79 -30.04 -41.46
CA VAL A 148 45.41 -30.21 -40.16
C VAL A 148 45.99 -28.90 -39.62
N ALA A 149 46.02 -28.81 -38.29
CA ALA A 149 46.96 -28.09 -37.43
C ALA A 149 47.09 -26.55 -37.54
N ALA A 150 46.84 -25.86 -36.43
CA ALA A 150 47.91 -25.16 -35.69
C ALA A 150 47.43 -24.68 -34.31
N LEU A 151 48.35 -24.75 -33.35
CA LEU A 151 48.25 -24.36 -31.96
C LEU A 151 48.46 -22.85 -31.75
N ALA A 152 48.00 -22.39 -30.57
CA ALA A 152 48.52 -21.26 -29.77
C ALA A 152 48.36 -19.86 -30.42
N GLY A 153 48.18 -18.76 -29.69
CA GLY A 153 48.16 -18.44 -28.27
C GLY A 153 48.19 -16.91 -28.21
N GLY A 154 47.36 -16.28 -27.39
CA GLY A 154 47.84 -15.32 -26.39
C GLY A 154 47.95 -13.87 -26.88
N GLY A 155 47.42 -12.93 -26.07
CA GLY A 155 47.76 -11.51 -26.19
C GLY A 155 46.61 -10.57 -25.84
N ALA A 156 46.64 -10.06 -24.61
CA ALA A 156 45.89 -8.90 -24.15
C ALA A 156 46.42 -7.61 -24.78
N ASP A 157 45.56 -6.59 -24.98
CA ASP A 157 45.53 -5.35 -24.18
C ASP A 157 44.89 -4.13 -24.90
N VAL A 158 44.11 -3.40 -24.09
CA VAL A 158 43.83 -1.94 -23.99
C VAL A 158 43.49 -1.04 -25.19
N ASN A 159 42.36 -0.32 -24.99
CA ASN A 159 42.08 1.09 -25.28
C ASN A 159 42.31 1.67 -26.70
N ALA A 160 41.21 2.01 -27.38
CA ALA A 160 41.02 3.34 -28.00
C ALA A 160 39.57 3.49 -28.53
N ALA A 161 38.82 4.45 -27.97
CA ALA A 161 37.77 5.13 -28.71
C ALA A 161 38.44 6.13 -29.69
N PRO A 162 37.77 6.51 -30.80
CA PRO A 162 36.86 7.65 -30.70
C PRO A 162 35.59 7.56 -31.56
N ASN A 163 34.55 8.21 -31.05
CA ASN A 163 33.27 8.47 -31.70
C ASN A 163 33.42 9.48 -32.86
N PRO A 164 32.52 9.47 -33.86
CA PRO A 164 32.07 10.73 -34.44
C PRO A 164 30.53 10.89 -34.48
N ALA A 165 30.10 12.14 -34.23
CA ALA A 165 28.76 12.73 -34.41
C ALA A 165 28.17 12.53 -35.82
N GLY A 166 26.87 12.68 -36.12
CA GLY A 166 25.64 13.14 -35.43
C GLY A 166 24.43 12.69 -36.28
N PRO A 167 23.34 13.48 -36.52
CA PRO A 167 22.79 14.64 -35.83
C PRO A 167 21.31 14.43 -35.38
N ALA A 168 20.72 15.46 -34.76
CA ALA A 168 19.36 15.49 -34.24
C ALA A 168 18.27 15.85 -35.28
N ALA A 169 17.03 15.44 -34.93
CA ALA A 169 15.71 16.01 -35.26
C ALA A 169 15.04 15.71 -36.62
N ALA A 170 13.90 14.99 -36.56
CA ALA A 170 12.71 15.28 -37.36
C ALA A 170 11.44 14.78 -36.64
N LEU A 171 10.46 15.66 -36.55
CA LEU A 171 9.17 15.56 -35.89
C LEU A 171 8.07 15.18 -36.91
N ALA A 172 7.08 14.42 -36.45
CA ALA A 172 5.67 14.36 -36.90
C ALA A 172 5.22 13.56 -38.14
N ALA A 173 4.16 12.79 -37.86
CA ALA A 173 2.90 12.58 -38.60
C ALA A 173 2.76 11.39 -39.57
N LEU A 174 1.90 10.45 -39.16
CA LEU A 174 0.74 10.03 -39.95
C LEU A 174 -0.36 9.45 -39.05
N ALA A 175 -1.53 10.08 -39.13
CA ALA A 175 -2.77 9.78 -38.42
C ALA A 175 -3.80 9.10 -39.36
N GLY A 176 -4.81 8.46 -38.77
CA GLY A 176 -6.03 7.95 -39.41
C GLY A 176 -6.07 6.42 -39.47
N VAL A 177 -7.14 5.70 -39.12
CA VAL A 177 -8.58 6.00 -39.29
C VAL A 177 -9.40 5.29 -38.21
N SER A 178 -10.31 6.04 -37.61
CA SER A 178 -11.41 5.58 -36.75
C SER A 178 -12.43 4.77 -37.54
N ASN A 179 -13.07 3.77 -36.91
CA ASN A 179 -14.43 3.42 -37.30
C ASN A 179 -15.28 3.13 -36.06
N ALA A 180 -16.21 4.05 -35.80
CA ALA A 180 -17.31 3.89 -34.87
C ALA A 180 -18.51 3.36 -35.67
N ALA A 181 -19.16 2.30 -35.17
CA ALA A 181 -20.53 1.95 -35.54
C ALA A 181 -21.21 1.36 -34.30
N GLY A 182 -22.08 2.15 -33.67
CA GLY A 182 -22.89 1.75 -32.53
C GLY A 182 -24.21 1.10 -32.96
N VAL A 183 -24.74 0.24 -32.11
CA VAL A 183 -26.18 -0.08 -32.04
C VAL A 183 -26.56 -0.15 -30.56
N ALA A 184 -27.56 0.63 -30.15
CA ALA A 184 -27.98 0.83 -28.77
C ALA A 184 -29.23 0.00 -28.43
N ALA A 185 -29.24 -0.66 -27.26
CA ALA A 185 -30.39 -1.17 -26.47
C ALA A 185 -29.84 -2.20 -25.44
N GLN A 186 -30.08 -2.21 -24.12
CA GLN A 186 -30.99 -1.51 -23.20
C GLN A 186 -30.31 -1.44 -21.81
N ALA A 187 -30.50 -0.34 -21.10
CA ALA A 187 -30.01 -0.15 -19.73
C ALA A 187 -30.75 -1.06 -18.73
N ARG A 188 -30.01 -2.02 -18.15
CA ARG A 188 -30.32 -2.65 -16.86
C ARG A 188 -29.00 -2.85 -16.13
N ASP A 189 -28.84 -2.07 -15.05
CA ASP A 189 -27.72 -1.92 -14.12
C ASP A 189 -26.30 -2.13 -14.68
N ALA A 190 -25.64 -1.01 -14.96
CA ALA A 190 -24.24 -0.97 -15.35
C ALA A 190 -23.37 -1.65 -14.26
N PRO A 191 -22.32 -2.41 -14.65
CA PRO A 191 -21.30 -2.84 -13.72
C PRO A 191 -20.70 -1.59 -13.09
N MET A 192 -20.66 -1.52 -11.75
CA MET A 192 -19.86 -0.49 -11.10
C MET A 192 -18.44 -0.65 -11.65
N ASP A 193 -17.95 0.39 -12.32
CA ASP A 193 -16.53 0.59 -12.61
C ASP A 193 -15.78 0.27 -11.30
N GLN A 194 -15.08 -0.87 -11.24
CA GLN A 194 -14.27 -1.23 -10.08
C GLN A 194 -13.05 -0.29 -10.11
N GLY A 195 -13.28 0.96 -9.75
CA GLY A 195 -12.27 2.00 -9.73
C GLY A 195 -11.14 1.58 -8.80
N ASP A 196 -9.91 1.76 -9.26
CA ASP A 196 -8.70 1.59 -8.47
C ASP A 196 -8.88 2.25 -7.08
N ASP A 197 -8.45 1.56 -6.02
CA ASP A 197 -8.51 2.11 -4.67
C ASP A 197 -7.72 3.42 -4.62
N ALA A 198 -8.40 4.51 -4.23
CA ALA A 198 -7.82 5.84 -4.16
C ALA A 198 -6.55 5.92 -3.28
N ARG A 199 -6.30 4.93 -2.42
CA ARG A 199 -5.12 4.85 -1.55
C ARG A 199 -3.88 4.26 -2.24
N THR A 200 -3.98 3.82 -3.49
CA THR A 200 -2.88 3.19 -4.23
C THR A 200 -2.42 4.06 -5.39
N LEU A 201 -1.11 4.05 -5.68
CA LEU A 201 -0.54 4.64 -6.88
C LEU A 201 -0.30 3.54 -7.92
N SER A 202 -0.11 3.95 -9.17
CA SER A 202 0.34 3.05 -10.24
C SER A 202 1.70 2.44 -9.90
N ILE A 203 1.85 1.14 -10.19
CA ILE A 203 3.11 0.45 -9.90
C ILE A 203 4.19 0.82 -10.94
N SER A 204 5.33 1.33 -10.49
CA SER A 204 6.55 1.53 -11.26
C SER A 204 7.71 0.66 -10.76
N ARG A 205 8.62 0.33 -11.67
CA ARG A 205 9.85 -0.42 -11.41
C ARG A 205 11.04 0.37 -11.94
N ASP A 206 12.21 0.19 -11.32
CA ASP A 206 13.45 0.78 -11.80
C ASP A 206 14.05 -0.01 -12.98
N GLY A 207 15.24 0.41 -13.44
CA GLY A 207 15.95 -0.24 -14.55
C GLY A 207 16.42 -1.67 -14.25
N GLU A 208 16.44 -2.07 -12.98
CA GLU A 208 16.79 -3.42 -12.53
C GLU A 208 15.53 -4.29 -12.31
N GLY A 209 14.34 -3.73 -12.52
CA GLY A 209 13.06 -4.39 -12.32
C GLY A 209 12.60 -4.44 -10.87
N ALA A 210 13.31 -3.82 -9.93
CA ALA A 210 12.88 -3.68 -8.55
C ALA A 210 11.75 -2.65 -8.43
N ARG A 211 10.85 -2.84 -7.46
CA ARG A 211 9.74 -1.91 -7.24
C ARG A 211 10.30 -0.61 -6.69
N PHE A 212 10.14 0.47 -7.44
CA PHE A 212 10.61 1.79 -7.06
C PHE A 212 9.85 2.88 -7.82
N LYS A 213 9.49 3.96 -7.11
CA LYS A 213 8.98 5.20 -7.66
C LYS A 213 9.78 6.35 -7.08
N GLU A 214 10.21 7.28 -7.92
CA GLU A 214 10.90 8.47 -7.46
C GLU A 214 9.93 9.39 -6.68
N PHE A 215 10.41 9.98 -5.58
CA PHE A 215 9.57 10.69 -4.63
C PHE A 215 8.77 11.83 -5.28
N ARG A 216 9.38 12.66 -6.12
CA ARG A 216 8.70 13.74 -6.82
C ARG A 216 7.61 13.20 -7.77
N SER A 217 7.89 12.15 -8.53
CA SER A 217 6.86 11.49 -9.36
C SER A 217 5.69 10.95 -8.53
N ALA A 218 5.97 10.27 -7.41
CA ALA A 218 4.94 9.73 -6.52
C ALA A 218 4.02 10.83 -5.96
N VAL A 219 4.59 11.93 -5.49
CA VAL A 219 3.82 13.06 -4.95
C VAL A 219 2.98 13.77 -6.03
N GLN A 220 3.48 13.86 -7.27
CA GLN A 220 2.72 14.44 -8.39
C GLN A 220 1.49 13.62 -8.74
N GLU A 221 1.59 12.29 -8.59
CA GLU A 221 0.49 11.36 -8.82
C GLU A 221 -0.56 11.36 -7.71
N CYS A 222 -0.14 11.62 -6.45
CA CYS A 222 -1.04 11.65 -5.30
C CYS A 222 -2.19 12.67 -5.46
N LYS A 223 -3.43 12.23 -5.23
CA LYS A 223 -4.66 13.02 -5.34
C LYS A 223 -5.56 12.76 -4.14
N SER A 224 -5.85 13.82 -3.38
CA SER A 224 -6.75 13.70 -2.24
C SER A 224 -8.20 13.51 -2.68
N VAL A 225 -8.83 12.44 -2.18
CA VAL A 225 -10.25 12.10 -2.39
C VAL A 225 -10.97 12.23 -1.06
N ASP A 226 -12.17 12.82 -1.01
CA ASP A 226 -12.90 12.97 0.25
C ASP A 226 -13.51 11.64 0.71
N PHE A 227 -13.23 11.27 1.96
CA PHE A 227 -13.81 10.11 2.64
C PHE A 227 -14.80 10.59 3.70
N GLN A 228 -16.02 10.02 3.72
CA GLN A 228 -17.05 10.40 4.69
C GLN A 228 -16.71 9.95 6.11
N ASP A 229 -15.96 8.85 6.24
CA ASP A 229 -15.59 8.18 7.48
C ASP A 229 -14.13 8.46 7.90
N TRP A 230 -13.57 9.60 7.48
CA TRP A 230 -12.19 9.96 7.79
C TRP A 230 -11.95 10.07 9.32
N PRO A 231 -11.03 9.27 9.90
CA PRO A 231 -10.94 9.12 11.36
C PRO A 231 -10.09 10.20 12.05
N VAL A 232 -9.33 11.02 11.30
CA VAL A 232 -8.43 12.04 11.88
C VAL A 232 -9.10 13.41 11.88
N SER A 233 -9.21 14.03 13.05
CA SER A 233 -9.79 15.37 13.18
C SER A 233 -8.91 16.47 12.58
N GLY A 234 -9.58 17.54 12.16
CA GLY A 234 -8.93 18.70 11.55
C GLY A 234 -8.64 18.52 10.06
N PRO A 235 -7.96 19.50 9.44
CA PRO A 235 -7.73 19.49 8.00
C PRO A 235 -6.69 18.43 7.59
N ARG A 236 -6.87 17.81 6.43
CA ARG A 236 -5.87 16.91 5.85
C ARG A 236 -4.65 17.69 5.39
N THR A 237 -3.46 17.23 5.77
CA THR A 237 -2.19 17.97 5.59
C THR A 237 -1.13 17.25 4.80
N VAL A 238 -1.29 15.93 4.56
CA VAL A 238 -0.28 15.15 3.83
C VAL A 238 0.13 15.82 2.52
N LYS A 239 -0.83 16.23 1.66
CA LYS A 239 -0.51 16.85 0.36
C LYS A 239 0.32 18.14 0.50
N HIS A 240 0.00 18.98 1.48
CA HIS A 240 0.78 20.19 1.77
C HIS A 240 2.22 19.83 2.12
N VAL A 241 2.39 18.89 3.06
CA VAL A 241 3.69 18.51 3.59
C VAL A 241 4.58 17.91 2.51
N ILE A 242 4.12 16.90 1.78
CA ILE A 242 4.93 16.24 0.74
C ILE A 242 5.29 17.20 -0.41
N THR A 243 4.42 18.17 -0.71
CA THR A 243 4.70 19.19 -1.72
C THR A 243 5.79 20.16 -1.24
N GLN A 244 5.78 20.54 0.04
CA GLN A 244 6.82 21.40 0.62
C GLN A 244 8.16 20.66 0.73
N MET A 245 8.16 19.37 1.09
CA MET A 245 9.37 18.54 1.11
C MET A 245 10.06 18.50 -0.26
N ILE A 246 9.29 18.42 -1.35
CA ILE A 246 9.83 18.47 -2.72
C ILE A 246 10.50 19.81 -3.03
N ASN A 247 9.93 20.91 -2.55
CA ASN A 247 10.45 22.24 -2.81
C ASN A 247 11.71 22.54 -2.01
N ASN A 248 11.83 21.97 -0.80
CA ASN A 248 12.90 22.31 0.14
C ASN A 248 14.02 21.26 0.19
N GLY A 249 13.72 19.96 0.08
CA GLY A 249 14.70 18.88 0.27
C GLY A 249 14.64 17.72 -0.73
N GLY A 250 13.73 17.78 -1.72
CA GLY A 250 13.59 16.78 -2.79
C GLY A 250 12.96 15.45 -2.35
N SER A 251 13.15 15.02 -1.10
CA SER A 251 12.55 13.82 -0.50
C SER A 251 12.28 13.99 0.99
N ALA A 252 11.54 13.05 1.60
CA ALA A 252 11.27 13.06 3.04
C ALA A 252 12.55 12.94 3.90
N LEU A 253 13.52 12.15 3.44
CA LEU A 253 14.84 12.02 4.07
C LEU A 253 15.72 13.25 3.85
N GLY A 254 15.71 13.82 2.65
CA GLY A 254 16.42 15.06 2.35
C GLY A 254 15.93 16.22 3.22
N HIS A 255 14.61 16.33 3.38
CA HIS A 255 13.96 17.27 4.28
C HIS A 255 14.38 17.08 5.74
N HIS A 256 14.38 15.83 6.25
CA HIS A 256 14.88 15.53 7.60
C HIS A 256 16.31 16.03 7.82
N GLN A 257 17.22 15.78 6.87
CA GLN A 257 18.61 16.23 7.00
C GLN A 257 18.71 17.75 7.10
N GLN A 258 17.94 18.47 6.28
CA GLN A 258 17.91 19.93 6.32
C GLN A 258 17.37 20.46 7.64
N TRP A 259 16.23 19.94 8.10
CA TRP A 259 15.64 20.32 9.37
C TRP A 259 16.59 20.06 10.54
N ARG A 260 17.25 18.89 10.57
CA ARG A 260 18.22 18.52 11.60
C ARG A 260 19.41 19.47 11.65
N VAL A 261 20.00 19.77 10.49
CA VAL A 261 21.13 20.72 10.37
C VAL A 261 20.71 22.11 10.81
N ALA A 262 19.56 22.58 10.35
CA ALA A 262 19.08 23.93 10.65
C ALA A 262 18.63 24.09 12.13
N CYS A 263 18.20 23.01 12.79
CA CYS A 263 17.99 22.96 14.24
C CYS A 263 19.27 22.69 15.05
N LYS A 264 20.43 22.51 14.39
CA LYS A 264 21.74 22.19 15.00
C LYS A 264 21.68 20.94 15.89
N MET A 265 20.94 19.92 15.47
CA MET A 265 20.78 18.67 16.20
C MET A 265 21.79 17.59 15.77
N GLN A 266 22.23 16.78 16.72
CA GLN A 266 23.02 15.59 16.45
C GLN A 266 22.12 14.42 16.03
N PRO A 267 22.61 13.48 15.21
CA PRO A 267 21.83 12.27 14.85
C PRO A 267 21.42 11.42 16.06
N THR A 268 22.16 11.51 17.15
CA THR A 268 21.89 10.79 18.40
C THR A 268 20.81 11.45 19.27
N ASP A 269 20.38 12.67 18.93
CA ASP A 269 19.35 13.36 19.67
C ASP A 269 18.00 12.67 19.43
N GLY A 270 17.25 12.38 20.50
CA GLY A 270 15.95 11.71 20.40
C GLY A 270 14.98 12.33 19.37
N PRO A 271 14.80 13.68 19.34
CA PRO A 271 13.97 14.32 18.31
C PRO A 271 14.47 14.12 16.88
N ALA A 272 15.78 14.01 16.67
CA ALA A 272 16.35 13.74 15.35
C ALA A 272 16.04 12.31 14.91
N GLN A 273 16.22 11.33 15.81
CA GLN A 273 15.89 9.92 15.53
C GLN A 273 14.40 9.70 15.26
N GLU A 274 13.53 10.36 16.04
CA GLU A 274 12.09 10.28 15.85
C GLU A 274 11.67 10.90 14.50
N HIS A 275 12.19 12.08 14.16
CA HIS A 275 11.93 12.71 12.87
C HIS A 275 12.45 11.87 11.70
N GLU A 276 13.65 11.29 11.81
CA GLU A 276 14.20 10.41 10.79
C GLU A 276 13.31 9.18 10.58
N SER A 277 12.83 8.57 11.67
CA SER A 277 11.96 7.39 11.63
C SER A 277 10.66 7.68 10.88
N TRP A 278 10.01 8.80 11.17
CA TRP A 278 8.78 9.20 10.45
C TRP A 278 9.05 9.53 8.98
N SER A 279 10.17 10.20 8.67
CA SER A 279 10.58 10.45 7.29
C SER A 279 10.84 9.15 6.51
N ARG A 280 11.50 8.14 7.13
CA ARG A 280 11.73 6.82 6.51
C ARG A 280 10.42 6.09 6.21
N VAL A 281 9.47 6.13 7.14
CA VAL A 281 8.14 5.52 6.94
C VAL A 281 7.41 6.19 5.76
N LEU A 282 7.42 7.52 5.70
CA LEU A 282 6.80 8.26 4.60
C LEU A 282 7.45 7.96 3.24
N ASP A 283 8.79 7.84 3.22
CA ASP A 283 9.54 7.51 2.01
C ASP A 283 9.25 6.08 1.52
N ALA A 284 9.17 5.12 2.44
CA ALA A 284 8.78 3.74 2.12
C ALA A 284 7.36 3.66 1.55
N MET A 285 6.39 4.34 2.18
CA MET A 285 5.00 4.39 1.71
C MET A 285 4.88 4.90 0.27
N LEU A 286 5.64 5.95 -0.09
CA LEU A 286 5.58 6.58 -1.42
C LEU A 286 6.44 5.86 -2.47
N CYS A 287 7.68 5.56 -2.15
CA CYS A 287 8.68 5.13 -3.13
C CYS A 287 8.69 3.61 -3.33
N TYR A 288 8.49 2.84 -2.26
CA TYR A 288 8.49 1.38 -2.31
C TYR A 288 7.08 0.81 -2.35
N ASP A 289 6.23 1.11 -1.37
CA ASP A 289 4.86 0.57 -1.33
C ASP A 289 3.98 1.18 -2.43
N GLN A 290 4.32 2.41 -2.85
CA GLN A 290 3.63 3.17 -3.91
C GLN A 290 2.17 3.41 -3.58
N LEU A 291 1.96 3.99 -2.40
CA LEU A 291 0.66 4.34 -1.85
C LEU A 291 0.36 5.82 -2.05
N ASP A 292 -0.90 6.15 -2.31
CA ASP A 292 -1.37 7.53 -2.25
C ASP A 292 -1.57 7.90 -0.78
N VAL A 293 -0.48 8.38 -0.19
CA VAL A 293 -0.42 8.81 1.20
C VAL A 293 -1.44 9.90 1.53
N THR A 294 -1.98 10.63 0.55
CA THR A 294 -2.96 11.69 0.81
C THR A 294 -4.35 11.15 1.19
N ASN A 295 -4.58 9.86 0.90
CA ASN A 295 -5.81 9.14 1.20
C ASN A 295 -5.64 8.13 2.35
N LEU A 296 -4.47 8.11 3.01
CA LEU A 296 -4.19 7.22 4.12
C LEU A 296 -4.24 7.95 5.47
N ALA A 297 -5.14 7.51 6.35
CA ALA A 297 -5.23 8.04 7.71
C ALA A 297 -3.93 7.82 8.52
N ALA A 298 -3.26 6.68 8.31
CA ALA A 298 -1.97 6.38 8.92
C ALA A 298 -0.88 7.37 8.46
N ALA A 299 -0.84 7.71 7.17
CA ALA A 299 0.10 8.69 6.65
C ALA A 299 -0.19 10.11 7.17
N GLU A 300 -1.46 10.47 7.39
CA GLU A 300 -1.81 11.73 8.07
C GLU A 300 -1.22 11.76 9.48
N LEU A 301 -1.31 10.67 10.27
CA LEU A 301 -0.68 10.62 11.61
C LEU A 301 0.85 10.72 11.57
N VAL A 302 1.49 10.08 10.59
CA VAL A 302 2.94 10.20 10.36
C VAL A 302 3.32 11.66 10.09
N VAL A 303 2.63 12.30 9.14
CA VAL A 303 2.88 13.70 8.76
C VAL A 303 2.53 14.69 9.87
N ARG A 304 1.49 14.41 10.68
CA ARG A 304 1.18 15.18 11.90
C ARG A 304 2.29 15.08 12.93
N SER A 305 2.93 13.92 13.05
CA SER A 305 4.06 13.71 13.98
C SER A 305 5.29 14.52 13.55
N ILE A 306 5.57 14.57 12.24
CA ILE A 306 6.62 15.44 11.67
C ILE A 306 6.32 16.92 11.97
N GLN A 307 5.13 17.41 11.62
CA GLN A 307 4.75 18.80 11.88
C GLN A 307 4.79 19.16 13.37
N ARG A 308 4.39 18.25 14.26
CA ARG A 308 4.49 18.43 15.72
C ARG A 308 5.93 18.58 16.19
N LEU A 309 6.85 17.75 15.68
CA LEU A 309 8.27 17.82 16.02
C LEU A 309 8.89 19.13 15.54
N GLU A 310 8.55 19.55 14.33
CA GLU A 310 8.98 20.81 13.74
C GLU A 310 8.48 22.02 14.53
N GLU A 311 7.17 22.08 14.81
CA GLU A 311 6.55 23.15 15.58
C GLU A 311 7.19 23.29 16.97
N LYS A 312 7.47 22.15 17.63
CA LYS A 312 8.15 22.13 18.94
C LYS A 312 9.56 22.72 18.89
N HIS A 313 10.28 22.55 17.78
CA HIS A 313 11.67 22.95 17.64
C HIS A 313 11.89 24.18 16.76
N LYS A 314 10.83 24.82 16.25
CA LYS A 314 10.91 25.99 15.37
C LYS A 314 11.76 27.13 15.92
N HIS A 315 11.76 27.31 17.24
CA HIS A 315 12.55 28.34 17.94
C HIS A 315 14.07 28.14 17.82
N LYS A 316 14.54 26.93 17.47
CA LYS A 316 15.96 26.65 17.23
C LYS A 316 16.42 27.09 15.84
N MET A 317 15.48 27.33 14.93
CA MET A 317 15.80 27.75 13.57
C MET A 317 16.22 29.22 13.59
N VAL A 318 17.41 29.50 13.06
CA VAL A 318 17.98 30.86 13.03
C VAL A 318 17.14 31.73 12.10
N SER A 319 16.65 32.88 12.60
CA SER A 319 15.90 33.92 11.86
C SER A 319 14.38 33.72 11.71
N THR A 320 13.64 33.41 12.79
CA THR A 320 12.17 33.60 12.77
C THR A 320 11.74 35.05 12.97
N ASP A 321 12.54 35.85 13.68
CA ASP A 321 12.07 37.17 14.17
C ASP A 321 12.32 38.31 13.18
N ASP A 322 13.37 38.25 12.35
CA ASP A 322 13.68 39.26 11.30
C ASP A 322 13.11 38.91 9.91
N ALA A 323 12.75 37.64 9.68
CA ALA A 323 12.30 37.17 8.38
C ALA A 323 10.80 37.37 8.11
N GLY A 324 10.00 37.60 9.17
CA GLY A 324 8.54 37.67 9.08
C GLY A 324 8.04 38.81 8.21
N GLU A 325 8.60 40.01 8.36
CA GLU A 325 8.16 41.19 7.62
C GLU A 325 8.61 41.13 6.15
N SER A 326 9.86 40.75 5.89
CA SER A 326 10.37 40.53 4.52
C SER A 326 9.61 39.43 3.76
N ALA A 327 9.18 38.37 4.45
CA ALA A 327 8.39 37.30 3.84
C ALA A 327 7.01 37.78 3.37
N LEU A 328 6.37 38.66 4.15
CA LEU A 328 5.09 39.27 3.78
C LEU A 328 5.24 40.15 2.52
N PHE A 329 6.32 40.93 2.41
CA PHE A 329 6.60 41.72 1.20
C PHE A 329 6.88 40.86 -0.04
N MET A 330 7.47 39.68 0.14
CA MET A 330 7.76 38.73 -0.96
C MET A 330 6.55 37.86 -1.35
N GLY A 331 5.40 38.03 -0.69
CA GLY A 331 4.23 37.18 -0.90
C GLY A 331 4.47 35.72 -0.48
N ALA A 332 5.50 35.45 0.32
CA ALA A 332 5.77 34.12 0.82
C ALA A 332 4.79 33.79 1.95
N ALA A 333 4.20 32.60 1.92
CA ALA A 333 3.36 32.13 3.02
C ALA A 333 4.17 32.15 4.33
N ALA A 334 3.53 32.58 5.43
CA ALA A 334 4.16 32.59 6.75
C ALA A 334 4.76 31.21 7.06
N GLY A 335 6.06 31.17 7.40
CA GLY A 335 6.79 29.93 7.68
C GLY A 335 7.48 29.26 6.48
N ALA A 336 7.22 29.70 5.24
CA ALA A 336 7.78 29.09 4.03
C ALA A 336 9.33 29.21 3.91
N ARG A 337 9.95 30.15 4.62
CA ARG A 337 11.41 30.36 4.59
C ARG A 337 12.21 29.57 5.63
N ALA A 338 11.57 29.03 6.66
CA ALA A 338 12.29 28.26 7.69
C ALA A 338 12.60 26.82 7.25
N GLY A 339 12.17 26.42 6.04
CA GLY A 339 12.27 25.03 5.60
C GLY A 339 11.40 24.10 6.45
N LEU A 340 10.35 24.61 7.09
CA LEU A 340 9.36 23.83 7.83
C LEU A 340 8.19 23.46 6.91
N VAL A 341 7.55 22.33 7.18
CA VAL A 341 6.43 21.79 6.36
C VAL A 341 5.10 21.83 7.11
N ILE A 342 4.99 22.70 8.11
CA ILE A 342 3.77 22.90 8.89
C ILE A 342 2.67 23.51 8.02
N SER A 343 1.49 22.91 8.02
CA SER A 343 0.34 23.41 7.26
C SER A 343 -0.31 24.62 7.93
N PRO A 344 -0.50 25.74 7.23
CA PRO A 344 -1.22 26.90 7.77
C PRO A 344 -2.65 26.56 8.22
N LYS A 345 -3.36 25.72 7.44
CA LYS A 345 -4.72 25.27 7.79
C LYS A 345 -4.74 24.50 9.11
N LEU A 346 -3.70 23.72 9.39
CA LEU A 346 -3.58 23.01 10.65
C LEU A 346 -3.33 23.99 11.81
N THR A 347 -2.43 24.95 11.63
CA THR A 347 -2.16 25.98 12.65
C THR A 347 -3.42 26.79 12.98
N GLU A 348 -4.18 27.21 11.96
CA GLU A 348 -5.47 27.89 12.15
C GLU A 348 -6.48 27.02 12.91
N TRP A 349 -6.61 25.76 12.53
CA TRP A 349 -7.52 24.82 13.19
C TRP A 349 -7.13 24.57 14.66
N ILE A 350 -5.84 24.37 14.95
CA ILE A 350 -5.33 24.22 16.32
C ILE A 350 -5.62 25.49 17.13
N GLY A 351 -5.36 26.67 16.57
CA GLY A 351 -5.64 27.94 17.24
C GLY A 351 -7.13 28.10 17.59
N ALA A 352 -8.02 27.76 16.66
CA ALA A 352 -9.46 27.79 16.89
C ALA A 352 -9.89 26.77 17.96
N GLU A 353 -9.33 25.57 17.96
CA GLU A 353 -9.68 24.53 18.93
C GLU A 353 -9.19 24.89 20.34
N MET A 354 -7.96 25.42 20.46
CA MET A 354 -7.43 25.94 21.73
C MET A 354 -8.29 27.08 22.28
N GLN A 355 -8.79 27.97 21.43
CA GLN A 355 -9.72 29.04 21.85
C GLN A 355 -11.04 28.48 22.38
N LYS A 356 -11.63 27.48 21.71
CA LYS A 356 -12.85 26.82 22.19
C LYS A 356 -12.63 26.16 23.55
N GLU A 357 -11.52 25.45 23.72
CA GLU A 357 -11.18 24.82 25.00
C GLU A 357 -10.98 25.85 26.11
N ALA A 358 -10.30 26.97 25.82
CA ALA A 358 -10.11 28.05 26.78
C ALA A 358 -11.45 28.69 27.20
N LEU A 359 -12.38 28.88 26.27
CA LEU A 359 -13.74 29.36 26.57
C LEU A 359 -14.49 28.37 27.46
N VAL A 360 -14.48 27.07 27.12
CA VAL A 360 -15.09 26.02 27.95
C VAL A 360 -14.48 25.98 29.35
N ALA A 361 -13.15 26.11 29.46
CA ALA A 361 -12.46 26.15 30.75
C ALA A 361 -12.86 27.38 31.59
N LYS A 362 -13.00 28.54 30.94
CA LYS A 362 -13.47 29.78 31.57
C LYS A 362 -14.91 29.66 32.07
N GLU A 363 -15.83 29.13 31.26
CA GLU A 363 -17.22 28.91 31.66
C GLU A 363 -17.32 27.88 32.80
N ARG A 364 -16.53 26.80 32.75
CA ARG A 364 -16.43 25.83 33.86
C ARG A 364 -15.92 26.47 35.15
N ARG A 365 -14.97 27.42 35.07
CA ARG A 365 -14.48 28.16 36.24
C ARG A 365 -15.56 29.08 36.80
N LYS A 366 -16.23 29.85 35.94
CA LYS A 366 -17.33 30.74 36.32
C LYS A 366 -18.47 29.96 37.00
N ALA A 367 -18.87 28.82 36.44
CA ALA A 367 -19.89 27.95 37.04
C ALA A 367 -19.48 27.39 38.41
N ARG A 368 -18.19 27.11 38.65
CA ARG A 368 -17.70 26.70 39.98
C ARG A 368 -17.74 27.85 40.98
N GLU A 369 -17.35 29.05 40.56
CA GLU A 369 -17.37 30.25 41.39
C GLU A 369 -18.81 30.65 41.77
N GLU A 370 -19.76 30.58 40.83
CA GLU A 370 -21.19 30.82 41.08
C GLU A 370 -21.80 29.80 42.06
N ARG A 371 -21.48 28.50 41.90
CA ARG A 371 -21.91 27.46 42.86
C ARG A 371 -21.32 27.68 44.26
N ALA A 372 -20.08 28.16 44.35
CA ALA A 372 -19.45 28.47 45.64
C ALA A 372 -20.07 29.71 46.31
N LEU A 373 -20.46 30.72 45.52
CA LEU A 373 -21.15 31.92 46.00
C LEU A 373 -22.58 31.60 46.46
N SER A 374 -23.34 30.82 45.68
CA SER A 374 -24.68 30.35 46.08
C SER A 374 -24.62 29.59 47.42
N ARG A 375 -23.69 28.64 47.58
CA ARG A 375 -23.51 27.92 48.86
C ARG A 375 -23.14 28.83 50.04
N LYS A 376 -22.42 29.93 49.80
CA LYS A 376 -22.10 30.91 50.85
C LYS A 376 -23.33 31.75 51.22
N ASN A 377 -24.16 32.10 50.24
CA ASN A 377 -25.40 32.83 50.47
C ASN A 377 -26.39 31.97 51.27
N ASP A 378 -26.57 30.69 50.91
CA ASP A 378 -27.46 29.76 51.63
C ASP A 378 -27.06 29.65 53.12
N LYS A 379 -25.77 29.50 53.41
CA LYS A 379 -25.26 29.46 54.79
C LYS A 379 -25.47 30.76 55.58
N LYS A 380 -25.46 31.91 54.89
CA LYS A 380 -25.66 33.21 55.52
C LYS A 380 -27.13 33.46 55.86
N GLU A 381 -28.04 32.93 55.05
CA GLU A 381 -29.49 32.95 55.35
C GLU A 381 -29.84 32.02 56.52
N GLU A 382 -29.20 30.85 56.63
CA GLU A 382 -29.38 29.95 57.77
C GLU A 382 -28.86 30.52 59.10
N SER A 383 -27.77 31.30 59.10
CA SER A 383 -27.21 31.89 60.32
C SER A 383 -27.88 33.21 60.75
N GLY A 384 -28.82 33.72 59.95
CA GLY A 384 -29.54 34.98 60.18
C GLY A 384 -30.95 34.82 60.78
N LYS A 385 -31.39 33.58 60.99
CA LYS A 385 -32.51 33.20 61.86
C LYS A 385 -31.98 32.72 63.20
#